data_AF-A0A2N2C9L7-F1
#
_entry.id   AF-A0A2N2C9L7-F1
#
_cell.length_a   1.000
_cell.length_b   1.000
_cell.length_c   1.000
_cell.angle_alpha   90.00
_cell.angle_beta   90.00
_cell.angle_gamma   90.00
#
_symmetry.space_group_name_H-M   'P 1'
#
loop_
_entity.id
_entity.type
_entity.pdbx_description
1 polymer ?
#
loop_
_entity_poly.entity_id
_entity_poly.type
_entity_poly.pdbx_seq_one_letter_code
_entity_poly.pdbx_strand_id
1 'polypeptide(L)'
;MNESLSHGKIILMGEHAVVYGYGAIALPLFSHSVSTTIEKNETDVLDCLLYQGKLINAPAQLLNVTEVIKEVRKRLSIEDTLKISIRSEIPVGRGMGSSAAVVSSVIKALYRYKQIFLTQEQLLKLVHVGETIAHGNPSGLDGVIVNSKVPVLFKRGKGIVPIQSRLHGYLLIKDTGIVASTKQAVLDIAELMKKSAKYRDVMDQLGKLSERSIRLIEEGNMVELGLKMTEAQQLLKDLSVSHPEIDLLVDEALAAGALGAKLTGGGRGGCVIALCQNEKSKDAVIQRWKDENLWVLDLNLRKITARAHANIALVKYWGKQDEKNVIPYNSSLSLTLDQLYTDTTIESSKKDEFILNGTKQKEVESEKIFKFIERFRNLSEREDHIRISSFNNFPTAAGLASSASGFAALAIAANRYFNVNLPKKELSVITRFGSGSATRSLFGGFVIWQKGEIPYAFEFDSADWDIAMIVVMTSKEVKVISSKEAMRRTVDTSPYYPAWVEGAKSDIESIKRAIKRHDFATVGEITESSALRMHASMMAARPPVLYWQPDTIKVLQQVKSLRSEGFECYATMDAGPNVKILTRKSQVQTIYEKLSEGINKENMIICLPGEGATIIDES
;
A
#
# COMPACT_ATOMS: atom_id res chain seq x y z
N MET A 1 -3.44 -2.38 20.03
CA MET A 1 -4.09 -3.67 19.70
C MET A 1 -3.01 -4.67 19.32
N ASN A 2 -2.86 -5.78 20.05
CA ASN A 2 -1.81 -6.82 19.86
C ASN A 2 -2.21 -7.92 18.86
N GLU A 3 -3.13 -7.61 17.96
CA GLU A 3 -3.63 -8.56 16.97
C GLU A 3 -2.68 -8.59 15.77
N SER A 4 -2.47 -9.77 15.18
CA SER A 4 -1.70 -9.93 13.94
C SER A 4 -2.41 -10.84 12.95
N LEU A 5 -2.21 -10.61 11.65
CA LEU A 5 -2.92 -11.30 10.58
C LEU A 5 -1.96 -12.07 9.66
N SER A 6 -2.42 -13.23 9.20
CA SER A 6 -1.84 -14.02 8.10
C SER A 6 -2.97 -14.58 7.24
N HIS A 7 -2.67 -14.97 6.01
CA HIS A 7 -3.67 -15.40 5.02
C HIS A 7 -3.42 -16.82 4.53
N GLY A 8 -4.43 -17.44 3.93
CA GLY A 8 -4.28 -18.73 3.25
C GLY A 8 -3.56 -18.61 1.91
N LYS A 9 -3.39 -19.74 1.24
CA LYS A 9 -2.90 -19.81 -0.14
C LYS A 9 -3.76 -20.74 -1.00
N ILE A 10 -3.66 -20.54 -2.30
CA ILE A 10 -4.14 -21.49 -3.30
C ILE A 10 -3.11 -21.68 -4.40
N ILE A 11 -3.05 -22.87 -4.98
CA ILE A 11 -2.25 -23.14 -6.16
C ILE A 11 -3.19 -23.06 -7.36
N LEU A 12 -2.87 -22.19 -8.31
CA LEU A 12 -3.65 -22.06 -9.54
C LEU A 12 -3.15 -23.07 -10.57
N MET A 13 -1.84 -23.19 -10.71
CA MET A 13 -1.16 -24.07 -11.68
C MET A 13 0.14 -24.63 -11.10
N GLY A 14 0.55 -25.81 -11.54
CA GLY A 14 1.86 -26.40 -11.24
C GLY A 14 1.90 -27.28 -10.00
N GLU A 15 0.74 -27.77 -9.53
CA GLU A 15 0.66 -28.82 -8.54
C GLU A 15 1.47 -30.04 -8.97
N HIS A 16 2.19 -30.65 -8.02
CA HIS A 16 3.10 -31.78 -8.22
C HIS A 16 4.31 -31.51 -9.14
N ALA A 17 4.16 -30.74 -10.22
CA ALA A 17 5.24 -30.38 -11.14
C ALA A 17 6.37 -29.58 -10.45
N VAL A 18 6.02 -28.77 -9.46
CA VAL A 18 6.99 -28.02 -8.64
C VAL A 18 8.03 -28.91 -7.93
N VAL A 19 7.64 -30.14 -7.57
CA VAL A 19 8.55 -31.11 -6.91
C VAL A 19 9.66 -31.54 -7.87
N TYR A 20 9.36 -31.57 -9.16
CA TYR A 20 10.24 -31.96 -10.27
C TYR A 20 10.96 -30.77 -10.91
N GLY A 21 10.93 -29.60 -10.27
CA GLY A 21 11.71 -28.43 -10.69
C GLY A 21 11.00 -27.49 -11.66
N TYR A 22 9.72 -27.72 -11.98
CA TYR A 22 8.89 -26.76 -12.71
C TYR A 22 8.39 -25.63 -11.80
N GLY A 23 7.81 -24.58 -12.42
CA GLY A 23 7.21 -23.48 -11.68
C GLY A 23 5.79 -23.80 -11.20
N ALA A 24 5.41 -23.33 -10.02
CA ALA A 24 4.02 -23.30 -9.55
C ALA A 24 3.56 -21.86 -9.38
N ILE A 25 2.34 -21.59 -9.83
CA ILE A 25 1.65 -20.31 -9.67
C ILE A 25 0.74 -20.42 -8.46
N ALA A 26 0.95 -19.56 -7.47
CA ALA A 26 0.13 -19.53 -6.27
C ALA A 26 -0.39 -18.14 -5.98
N LEU A 27 -1.61 -18.07 -5.43
CA LEU A 27 -2.25 -16.83 -5.01
C LEU A 27 -2.42 -16.81 -3.48
N PRO A 28 -2.19 -15.65 -2.83
CA PRO A 28 -2.63 -15.45 -1.46
C PRO A 28 -4.16 -15.40 -1.40
N LEU A 29 -4.75 -15.99 -0.35
CA LEU A 29 -6.19 -15.99 -0.09
C LEU A 29 -6.51 -15.04 1.06
N PHE A 30 -6.76 -13.77 0.75
CA PHE A 30 -7.01 -12.74 1.77
C PHE A 30 -8.35 -12.87 2.48
N SER A 31 -9.34 -13.49 1.83
CA SER A 31 -10.70 -13.67 2.37
C SER A 31 -10.76 -14.56 3.62
N HIS A 32 -9.67 -15.25 3.95
CA HIS A 32 -9.59 -16.13 5.12
C HIS A 32 -8.32 -15.81 5.89
N SER A 33 -8.50 -15.31 7.10
CA SER A 33 -7.38 -14.83 7.91
C SER A 33 -7.15 -15.72 9.13
N VAL A 34 -5.91 -15.68 9.61
CA VAL A 34 -5.55 -16.17 10.94
C VAL A 34 -5.20 -14.96 11.78
N SER A 35 -5.99 -14.72 12.81
CA SER A 35 -5.66 -13.72 13.83
C SER A 35 -5.07 -14.38 15.07
N THR A 36 -4.01 -13.76 15.59
CA THR A 36 -3.41 -14.14 16.88
C THR A 36 -3.35 -12.93 17.78
N THR A 37 -3.84 -13.08 19.01
CA THR A 37 -3.72 -12.08 20.08
C THR A 37 -2.89 -12.62 21.24
N ILE A 38 -2.13 -11.72 21.87
CA ILE A 38 -1.27 -12.04 23.02
C ILE A 38 -1.56 -11.10 24.17
N GLU A 39 -1.84 -11.72 25.32
CA GLU A 39 -2.15 -11.07 26.58
C GLU A 39 -1.30 -11.70 27.70
N LYS A 40 -0.95 -10.90 28.73
CA LYS A 40 -0.37 -11.47 29.95
C LYS A 40 -1.42 -12.29 30.68
N ASN A 41 -1.01 -13.41 31.27
CA ASN A 41 -1.88 -14.30 32.03
C ASN A 41 -1.14 -14.90 33.22
N GLU A 42 -1.85 -15.50 34.18
CA GLU A 42 -1.21 -16.16 35.34
C GLU A 42 -0.46 -17.44 34.95
N THR A 43 -0.88 -18.10 33.87
CA THR A 43 -0.24 -19.31 33.33
C THR A 43 -0.17 -19.26 31.81
N ASP A 44 0.78 -19.99 31.22
CA ASP A 44 0.86 -20.13 29.77
C ASP A 44 -0.32 -20.94 29.24
N VAL A 45 -1.19 -20.29 28.46
CA VAL A 45 -2.43 -20.86 27.92
C VAL A 45 -2.45 -20.70 26.41
N LEU A 46 -2.82 -21.77 25.72
CA LEU A 46 -3.13 -21.77 24.30
C LEU A 46 -4.65 -21.92 24.14
N ASP A 47 -5.26 -20.98 23.45
CA ASP A 47 -6.68 -20.98 23.09
C ASP A 47 -6.81 -20.95 21.56
N CYS A 48 -7.12 -22.10 20.96
CA CYS A 48 -7.34 -22.23 19.52
C CYS A 48 -8.44 -23.27 19.24
N LEU A 49 -8.87 -23.35 17.98
CA LEU A 49 -9.94 -24.27 17.56
C LEU A 49 -9.68 -25.74 17.96
N LEU A 50 -8.42 -26.17 17.97
CA LEU A 50 -8.02 -27.55 18.25
C LEU A 50 -7.74 -27.83 19.72
N TYR A 51 -7.55 -26.80 20.55
CA TYR A 51 -7.13 -26.96 21.93
C TYR A 51 -7.34 -25.69 22.76
N GLN A 52 -7.87 -25.87 23.97
CA GLN A 52 -7.97 -24.83 24.99
C GLN A 52 -7.42 -25.34 26.31
N GLY A 53 -6.30 -24.78 26.78
CA GLY A 53 -5.68 -25.20 28.04
C GLY A 53 -4.23 -24.76 28.19
N LYS A 54 -3.53 -25.37 29.15
CA LYS A 54 -2.12 -25.06 29.43
C LYS A 54 -1.24 -25.40 28.22
N LEU A 55 -0.35 -24.49 27.83
CA LEU A 55 0.52 -24.66 26.65
C LEU A 55 1.35 -25.96 26.70
N ILE A 56 1.80 -26.35 27.89
CA ILE A 56 2.58 -27.59 28.12
C ILE A 56 1.80 -28.87 27.83
N ASN A 57 0.47 -28.81 27.90
CA ASN A 57 -0.44 -29.93 27.68
C ASN A 57 -1.05 -29.93 26.28
N ALA A 58 -0.57 -29.07 25.38
CA ALA A 58 -1.07 -29.01 24.02
C ALA A 58 -0.81 -30.33 23.27
N PRO A 59 -1.77 -30.80 22.45
CA PRO A 59 -1.68 -32.08 21.75
C PRO A 59 -0.54 -32.09 20.71
N ALA A 60 -0.05 -33.29 20.38
CA ALA A 60 1.03 -33.49 19.41
C ALA A 60 0.76 -32.88 18.02
N GLN A 61 -0.51 -32.72 17.65
CA GLN A 61 -0.93 -32.07 16.40
C GLN A 61 -0.56 -30.58 16.33
N LEU A 62 -0.29 -29.93 17.47
CA LEU A 62 0.10 -28.52 17.58
C LEU A 62 1.61 -28.35 17.84
N LEU A 63 2.41 -29.41 17.68
CA LEU A 63 3.84 -29.40 17.99
C LEU A 63 4.60 -28.31 17.21
N ASN A 64 4.23 -28.07 15.95
CA ASN A 64 4.79 -27.00 15.14
C ASN A 64 4.57 -25.60 15.76
N VAL A 65 3.38 -25.35 16.32
CA VAL A 65 3.03 -24.08 16.96
C VAL A 65 3.73 -23.95 18.31
N THR A 66 3.71 -24.98 19.14
CA THR A 66 4.30 -24.93 20.48
C THR A 66 5.81 -24.78 20.46
N GLU A 67 6.51 -25.47 19.54
CA GLU A 67 7.96 -25.34 19.39
C GLU A 67 8.37 -23.98 18.83
N VAL A 68 7.61 -23.42 17.87
CA VAL A 68 7.85 -22.05 17.38
C VAL A 68 7.65 -21.03 18.50
N ILE A 69 6.62 -21.17 19.33
CA ILE A 69 6.41 -20.31 20.50
C ILE A 69 7.63 -20.36 21.42
N LYS A 70 8.14 -21.56 21.75
CA LYS A 70 9.33 -21.73 22.59
C LYS A 70 10.56 -21.04 21.99
N GLU A 71 10.83 -21.28 20.71
CA GLU A 71 11.99 -20.73 20.01
C GLU A 71 11.94 -19.19 19.94
N VAL A 72 10.77 -18.63 19.59
CA VAL A 72 10.60 -17.17 19.51
C VAL A 72 10.65 -16.54 20.90
N ARG A 73 10.06 -17.16 21.93
CA ARG A 73 10.16 -16.65 23.32
C ARG A 73 11.60 -16.62 23.81
N LYS A 74 12.38 -17.68 23.52
CA LYS A 74 13.81 -17.74 23.85
C LYS A 74 14.58 -16.63 23.14
N ARG A 75 14.35 -16.44 21.84
CA ARG A 75 15.01 -15.40 21.03
C ARG A 75 14.69 -13.98 21.49
N LEU A 76 13.44 -13.74 21.92
CA LEU A 76 12.96 -12.43 22.36
C LEU A 76 13.04 -12.21 23.88
N SER A 77 13.62 -13.15 24.63
CA SER A 77 13.72 -13.12 26.10
C SER A 77 12.36 -12.85 26.78
N ILE A 78 11.32 -13.59 26.37
CA ILE A 78 9.97 -13.45 26.93
C ILE A 78 9.76 -14.41 28.10
N GLU A 79 9.91 -13.89 29.31
CA GLU A 79 9.66 -14.62 30.57
C GLU A 79 8.22 -14.51 31.07
N ASP A 80 7.46 -13.54 30.56
CA ASP A 80 6.03 -13.35 30.88
C ASP A 80 5.24 -14.64 30.58
N THR A 81 4.31 -15.00 31.47
CA THR A 81 3.28 -16.02 31.21
C THR A 81 2.17 -15.43 30.34
N LEU A 82 1.85 -16.11 29.24
CA LEU A 82 1.00 -15.54 28.18
C LEU A 82 -0.25 -16.38 27.91
N LYS A 83 -1.36 -15.70 27.62
CA LYS A 83 -2.49 -16.28 26.91
C LYS A 83 -2.33 -15.98 25.42
N ILE A 84 -2.19 -17.02 24.61
CA ILE A 84 -2.08 -16.94 23.16
C ILE A 84 -3.40 -17.43 22.57
N SER A 85 -4.18 -16.51 22.00
CA SER A 85 -5.47 -16.86 21.39
C SER A 85 -5.34 -16.81 19.87
N ILE A 86 -5.63 -17.92 19.21
CA ILE A 86 -5.55 -18.09 17.75
C ILE A 86 -6.97 -18.32 17.22
N ARG A 87 -7.38 -17.52 16.24
CA ARG A 87 -8.61 -17.70 15.48
C ARG A 87 -8.23 -17.88 14.02
N SER A 88 -8.67 -18.98 13.41
CA SER A 88 -8.37 -19.32 12.03
C SER A 88 -9.64 -19.65 11.28
N GLU A 89 -9.84 -18.97 10.16
CA GLU A 89 -10.89 -19.26 9.20
C GLU A 89 -10.42 -20.24 8.11
N ILE A 90 -9.15 -20.66 8.16
CA ILE A 90 -8.53 -21.53 7.16
C ILE A 90 -8.71 -23.00 7.59
N PRO A 91 -9.40 -23.83 6.79
CA PRO A 91 -9.56 -25.26 7.09
C PRO A 91 -8.23 -25.99 7.29
N VAL A 92 -8.17 -26.79 8.35
CA VAL A 92 -6.97 -27.59 8.67
C VAL A 92 -6.86 -28.77 7.70
N GLY A 93 -5.66 -29.01 7.18
CA GLY A 93 -5.37 -30.20 6.37
C GLY A 93 -5.87 -30.16 4.91
N ARG A 94 -6.32 -29.01 4.41
CA ARG A 94 -6.88 -28.86 3.03
C ARG A 94 -5.93 -28.31 1.97
N GLY A 95 -4.62 -28.22 2.27
CA GLY A 95 -3.63 -27.70 1.33
C GLY A 95 -3.66 -26.17 1.13
N MET A 96 -4.46 -25.45 1.92
CA MET A 96 -4.60 -23.97 1.86
C MET A 96 -3.54 -23.22 2.68
N GLY A 97 -2.48 -23.89 3.14
CA GLY A 97 -1.40 -23.27 3.92
C GLY A 97 -1.74 -22.95 5.38
N SER A 98 -2.73 -23.61 5.97
CA SER A 98 -3.18 -23.37 7.36
C SER A 98 -2.02 -23.45 8.38
N SER A 99 -1.14 -24.45 8.29
CA SER A 99 0.04 -24.60 9.17
C SER A 99 0.95 -23.36 9.13
N ALA A 100 1.40 -23.00 7.92
CA ALA A 100 2.28 -21.85 7.72
C ALA A 100 1.63 -20.52 8.13
N ALA A 101 0.33 -20.35 7.87
CA ALA A 101 -0.42 -19.13 8.22
C ALA A 101 -0.56 -18.96 9.74
N VAL A 102 -0.86 -20.05 10.47
CA VAL A 102 -0.94 -20.04 11.93
C VAL A 102 0.42 -19.73 12.56
N VAL A 103 1.47 -20.43 12.12
CA VAL A 103 2.84 -20.19 12.58
C VAL A 103 3.26 -18.73 12.32
N SER A 104 2.98 -18.22 11.13
CA SER A 104 3.28 -16.82 10.75
C SER A 104 2.56 -15.80 11.63
N SER A 105 1.25 -15.99 11.87
CA SER A 105 0.45 -15.13 12.75
C SER A 105 1.00 -15.12 14.18
N VAL A 106 1.32 -16.29 14.74
CA VAL A 106 1.89 -16.39 16.09
C VAL A 106 3.25 -15.67 16.21
N ILE A 107 4.15 -15.84 15.23
CA ILE A 107 5.44 -15.14 15.22
C ILE A 107 5.24 -13.62 15.19
N LYS A 108 4.38 -13.13 14.30
CA LYS A 108 4.08 -11.69 14.18
C LYS A 108 3.51 -11.13 15.48
N ALA A 109 2.60 -11.85 16.14
CA ALA A 109 2.03 -11.43 17.41
C ALA A 109 3.08 -11.34 18.53
N LEU A 110 3.99 -12.32 18.63
CA LEU A 110 5.06 -12.32 19.65
C LEU A 110 6.06 -11.17 19.46
N TYR A 111 6.45 -10.88 18.23
CA TYR A 111 7.32 -9.73 17.93
C TYR A 111 6.62 -8.40 18.21
N ARG A 112 5.32 -8.28 17.87
CA ARG A 112 4.50 -7.10 18.20
C ARG A 112 4.36 -6.90 19.71
N TYR A 113 4.15 -7.97 20.47
CA TYR A 113 4.05 -7.92 21.92
C TYR A 113 5.30 -7.31 22.58
N LYS A 114 6.49 -7.64 22.07
CA LYS A 114 7.76 -7.03 22.51
C LYS A 114 8.12 -5.73 21.80
N GLN A 115 7.29 -5.24 20.87
CA GLN A 115 7.51 -4.04 20.08
C GLN A 115 8.84 -4.06 19.31
N ILE A 116 9.27 -5.23 18.85
CA ILE A 116 10.51 -5.42 18.08
C ILE A 116 10.15 -5.53 16.59
N PHE A 117 10.90 -4.81 15.74
CA PHE A 117 10.74 -4.89 14.30
C PHE A 117 11.11 -6.28 13.77
N LEU A 118 10.19 -6.90 13.04
CA LEU A 118 10.39 -8.21 12.41
C LEU A 118 10.58 -8.03 10.90
N THR A 119 11.77 -8.33 10.41
CA THR A 119 12.03 -8.34 8.96
C THR A 119 11.36 -9.53 8.28
N GLN A 120 11.06 -9.41 6.99
CA GLN A 120 10.50 -10.51 6.20
C GLN A 120 11.44 -11.72 6.16
N GLU A 121 12.75 -11.51 6.05
CA GLU A 121 13.73 -12.60 6.05
C GLU A 121 13.72 -13.38 7.38
N GLN A 122 13.66 -12.67 8.50
CA GLN A 122 13.57 -13.30 9.83
C GLN A 122 12.25 -14.07 9.99
N LEU A 123 11.13 -13.49 9.55
CA LEU A 123 9.83 -14.15 9.57
C LEU A 123 9.87 -15.46 8.78
N LEU A 124 10.39 -15.44 7.55
CA LEU A 124 10.46 -16.63 6.69
C LEU A 124 11.36 -17.73 7.29
N LYS A 125 12.48 -17.37 7.91
CA LYS A 125 13.34 -18.34 8.62
C LYS A 125 12.61 -19.02 9.77
N LEU A 126 11.85 -18.27 10.58
CA LEU A 126 11.10 -18.83 11.71
C LEU A 126 9.90 -19.67 11.26
N VAL A 127 9.19 -19.23 10.22
CA VAL A 127 8.10 -20.03 9.62
C VAL A 127 8.65 -21.35 9.06
N HIS A 128 9.83 -21.33 8.44
CA HIS A 128 10.47 -22.54 7.94
C HIS A 128 10.79 -23.56 9.04
N VAL A 129 11.15 -23.11 10.25
CA VAL A 129 11.32 -24.00 11.41
C VAL A 129 10.00 -24.71 11.75
N GLY A 130 8.90 -23.96 11.87
CA GLY A 130 7.58 -24.54 12.14
C GLY A 130 7.13 -25.54 11.07
N GLU A 131 7.36 -25.22 9.80
CA GLU A 131 7.02 -26.09 8.67
C GLU A 131 7.90 -27.35 8.61
N THR A 132 9.18 -27.25 9.02
CA THR A 132 10.08 -28.40 9.14
C THR A 132 9.60 -29.37 10.21
N ILE A 133 9.08 -28.85 11.32
CA ILE A 133 8.49 -29.67 12.39
C ILE A 133 7.20 -30.35 11.92
N ALA A 134 6.35 -29.63 11.17
CA ALA A 134 5.08 -30.17 10.67
C ALA A 134 5.25 -31.22 9.56
N HIS A 135 6.18 -31.02 8.64
CA HIS A 135 6.25 -31.77 7.37
C HIS A 135 7.61 -32.40 7.07
N GLY A 136 8.64 -32.17 7.90
CA GLY A 136 9.98 -32.72 7.76
C GLY A 136 10.84 -32.05 6.67
N ASN A 137 10.37 -32.04 5.42
CA ASN A 137 11.08 -31.43 4.29
C ASN A 137 10.17 -30.45 3.55
N PRO A 138 9.97 -29.23 4.10
CA PRO A 138 9.04 -28.27 3.53
C PRO A 138 9.58 -27.68 2.23
N SER A 139 8.69 -27.48 1.24
CA SER A 139 9.05 -26.86 -0.04
C SER A 139 9.45 -25.38 0.10
N GLY A 140 9.10 -24.73 1.21
CA GLY A 140 9.28 -23.28 1.43
C GLY A 140 8.23 -22.41 0.74
N LEU A 141 7.37 -23.00 -0.10
CA LEU A 141 6.30 -22.32 -0.83
C LEU A 141 5.28 -21.68 0.11
N ASP A 142 4.81 -22.46 1.07
CA ASP A 142 3.67 -22.11 1.93
C ASP A 142 4.00 -20.92 2.83
N GLY A 143 5.16 -20.96 3.50
CA GLY A 143 5.62 -19.87 4.36
C GLY A 143 5.80 -18.53 3.64
N VAL A 144 6.10 -18.55 2.34
CA VAL A 144 6.25 -17.31 1.58
C VAL A 144 4.92 -16.80 1.04
N ILE A 145 4.05 -17.67 0.48
CA ILE A 145 2.77 -17.21 -0.09
C ILE A 145 1.84 -16.65 0.99
N VAL A 146 1.76 -17.28 2.16
CA VAL A 146 0.90 -16.78 3.27
C VAL A 146 1.33 -15.40 3.78
N ASN A 147 2.53 -14.96 3.37
CA ASN A 147 3.11 -13.65 3.65
C ASN A 147 3.29 -12.79 2.39
N SER A 148 2.86 -13.27 1.22
CA SER A 148 2.88 -12.52 -0.03
C SER A 148 1.62 -11.68 -0.16
N LYS A 149 1.76 -10.48 -0.71
CA LYS A 149 0.63 -9.60 -1.05
C LYS A 149 0.16 -9.74 -2.51
N VAL A 150 0.90 -10.52 -3.31
CA VAL A 150 0.66 -10.66 -4.75
C VAL A 150 0.75 -12.13 -5.15
N PRO A 151 0.15 -12.53 -6.29
CA PRO A 151 0.41 -13.84 -6.88
C PRO A 151 1.90 -14.04 -7.16
N VAL A 152 2.38 -15.27 -7.00
CA VAL A 152 3.79 -15.60 -7.10
C VAL A 152 4.02 -16.82 -7.96
N LEU A 153 5.12 -16.78 -8.73
CA LEU A 153 5.75 -17.95 -9.31
C LEU A 153 6.80 -18.46 -8.33
N PHE A 154 6.68 -19.72 -7.92
CA PHE A 154 7.71 -20.40 -7.15
C PHE A 154 8.37 -21.48 -7.99
N LYS A 155 9.70 -21.52 -7.95
CA LYS A 155 10.48 -22.59 -8.57
C LYS A 155 11.55 -23.07 -7.59
N ARG A 156 11.59 -24.39 -7.36
CA ARG A 156 12.52 -25.01 -6.40
C ARG A 156 13.96 -24.63 -6.76
N GLY A 157 14.71 -24.09 -5.80
CA GLY A 157 16.10 -23.66 -5.98
C GLY A 157 16.30 -22.32 -6.70
N LYS A 158 15.27 -21.73 -7.32
CA LYS A 158 15.34 -20.39 -7.95
C LYS A 158 14.59 -19.30 -7.17
N GLY A 159 13.89 -19.67 -6.11
CA GLY A 159 13.16 -18.72 -5.26
C GLY A 159 11.81 -18.32 -5.85
N ILE A 160 11.38 -17.11 -5.51
CA ILE A 160 10.03 -16.61 -5.79
C ILE A 160 10.10 -15.36 -6.64
N VAL A 161 9.24 -15.31 -7.65
CA VAL A 161 9.07 -14.17 -8.54
C VAL A 161 7.64 -13.68 -8.43
N PRO A 162 7.40 -12.44 -7.95
CA PRO A 162 6.08 -11.81 -8.00
C PRO A 162 5.53 -11.76 -9.43
N ILE A 163 4.24 -12.05 -9.60
CA ILE A 163 3.54 -11.96 -10.88
C ILE A 163 2.63 -10.73 -10.86
N GLN A 164 2.71 -9.90 -11.89
CA GLN A 164 1.74 -8.82 -12.09
C GLN A 164 0.42 -9.42 -12.60
N SER A 165 -0.52 -9.63 -11.70
CA SER A 165 -1.82 -10.21 -12.07
C SER A 165 -2.76 -9.15 -12.64
N ARG A 166 -3.33 -9.44 -13.82
CA ARG A 166 -4.51 -8.75 -14.39
C ARG A 166 -5.76 -9.64 -14.35
N LEU A 167 -5.76 -10.64 -13.47
CA LEU A 167 -6.91 -11.49 -13.26
C LEU A 167 -8.09 -10.67 -12.76
N HIS A 168 -9.26 -10.96 -13.30
CA HIS A 168 -10.56 -10.39 -12.94
C HIS A 168 -11.61 -11.51 -12.98
N GLY A 169 -12.82 -11.24 -12.49
CA GLY A 169 -13.85 -12.28 -12.31
C GLY A 169 -13.79 -12.92 -10.92
N TYR A 170 -14.04 -14.22 -10.85
CA TYR A 170 -14.21 -14.94 -9.58
C TYR A 170 -13.46 -16.26 -9.58
N LEU A 171 -12.76 -16.56 -8.49
CA LEU A 171 -12.23 -17.90 -8.20
C LEU A 171 -13.08 -18.53 -7.11
N LEU A 172 -13.75 -19.63 -7.42
CA LEU A 172 -14.51 -20.41 -6.46
C LEU A 172 -13.68 -21.60 -6.02
N ILE A 173 -13.70 -21.90 -4.72
CA ILE A 173 -12.91 -22.96 -4.11
C ILE A 173 -13.87 -23.82 -3.30
N LYS A 174 -13.96 -25.11 -3.62
CA LYS A 174 -14.84 -26.05 -2.94
C LYS A 174 -14.01 -27.14 -2.26
N ASP A 175 -14.19 -27.34 -0.97
CA ASP A 175 -13.63 -28.51 -0.28
C ASP A 175 -14.56 -29.72 -0.48
N THR A 176 -13.97 -30.81 -0.96
CA THR A 176 -14.66 -32.10 -1.14
C THR A 176 -14.99 -32.78 0.18
N GLY A 177 -14.39 -32.33 1.30
CA GLY A 177 -14.49 -32.99 2.61
C GLY A 177 -13.54 -34.18 2.77
N ILE A 178 -12.99 -34.70 1.67
CA ILE A 178 -12.14 -35.90 1.64
C ILE A 178 -10.71 -35.54 2.04
N VAL A 179 -10.18 -36.19 3.08
CA VAL A 179 -8.79 -36.01 3.53
C VAL A 179 -7.88 -36.91 2.71
N ALA A 180 -6.83 -36.34 2.10
CA ALA A 180 -5.87 -37.07 1.28
C ALA A 180 -4.42 -36.74 1.67
N SER A 181 -3.53 -37.74 1.61
CA SER A 181 -2.11 -37.58 1.91
C SER A 181 -1.33 -37.10 0.69
N THR A 182 -0.95 -35.82 0.69
CA THR A 182 -0.07 -35.25 -0.35
C THR A 182 1.25 -36.01 -0.45
N LYS A 183 1.79 -36.48 0.68
CA LYS A 183 3.03 -37.27 0.73
C LYS A 183 2.89 -38.58 -0.06
N GLN A 184 1.77 -39.28 0.10
CA GLN A 184 1.53 -40.53 -0.62
C GLN A 184 1.35 -40.29 -2.11
N ALA A 185 0.62 -39.24 -2.50
CA ALA A 185 0.45 -38.88 -3.90
C ALA A 185 1.79 -38.62 -4.61
N VAL A 186 2.72 -37.92 -3.95
CA VAL A 186 4.07 -37.68 -4.49
C VAL A 186 4.87 -38.97 -4.65
N LEU A 187 4.80 -39.90 -3.68
CA LEU A 187 5.48 -41.19 -3.74
C LEU A 187 4.96 -42.04 -4.91
N ASP A 188 3.64 -42.10 -5.06
CA ASP A 188 3.01 -42.89 -6.12
C ASP A 188 3.33 -42.34 -7.51
N ILE A 189 3.34 -41.01 -7.68
CA ILE A 189 3.80 -40.38 -8.93
C ILE A 189 5.25 -40.76 -9.19
N ALA A 190 6.13 -40.71 -8.18
CA ALA A 190 7.53 -41.08 -8.36
C ALA A 190 7.69 -42.54 -8.80
N GLU A 191 6.81 -43.44 -8.37
CA GLU A 191 6.77 -44.82 -8.83
C GLU A 191 6.25 -44.95 -10.27
N LEU A 192 5.18 -44.24 -10.63
CA LEU A 192 4.65 -44.18 -12.00
C LEU A 192 5.70 -43.65 -12.99
N MET A 193 6.44 -42.61 -12.60
CA MET A 193 7.52 -42.02 -13.41
C MET A 193 8.67 -42.99 -13.70
N LYS A 194 8.92 -43.95 -12.80
CA LYS A 194 9.88 -45.04 -13.01
C LYS A 194 9.35 -46.10 -13.97
N LYS A 195 8.02 -46.35 -13.95
CA LYS A 195 7.37 -47.41 -14.75
C LYS A 195 7.28 -47.08 -16.25
N SER A 196 7.07 -45.81 -16.62
CA SER A 196 6.95 -45.44 -18.04
C SER A 196 7.40 -44.02 -18.33
N ALA A 197 8.01 -43.81 -19.50
CA ALA A 197 8.37 -42.48 -20.01
C ALA A 197 7.13 -41.60 -20.25
N LYS A 198 5.95 -42.20 -20.53
CA LYS A 198 4.69 -41.48 -20.73
C LYS A 198 4.37 -40.52 -19.56
N TYR A 199 4.57 -40.97 -18.33
CA TYR A 199 4.28 -40.13 -17.16
C TYR A 199 5.25 -38.95 -17.02
N ARG A 200 6.49 -39.10 -17.52
CA ARG A 200 7.45 -37.99 -17.59
C ARG A 200 7.00 -36.94 -18.59
N ASP A 201 6.45 -37.35 -19.72
CA ASP A 201 5.90 -36.44 -20.73
C ASP A 201 4.68 -35.69 -20.18
N VAL A 202 3.79 -36.38 -19.45
CA VAL A 202 2.64 -35.74 -18.76
C VAL A 202 3.12 -34.69 -17.75
N MET A 203 4.17 -34.99 -16.98
CA MET A 203 4.76 -34.05 -16.03
C MET A 203 5.40 -32.83 -16.71
N ASP A 204 6.09 -33.02 -17.84
CA ASP A 204 6.65 -31.94 -18.65
C ASP A 204 5.56 -31.04 -19.25
N GLN A 205 4.45 -31.64 -19.70
CA GLN A 205 3.28 -30.89 -20.18
C GLN A 205 2.67 -30.02 -19.06
N LEU A 206 2.50 -30.54 -17.85
CA LEU A 206 2.04 -29.76 -16.69
C LEU A 206 2.98 -28.58 -16.38
N GLY A 207 4.29 -28.81 -16.47
CA GLY A 207 5.30 -27.76 -16.33
C GLY A 207 5.14 -26.66 -17.37
N LYS A 208 5.00 -27.03 -18.64
CA LYS A 208 4.79 -26.10 -19.77
C LYS A 208 3.49 -25.31 -19.64
N LEU A 209 2.42 -25.93 -19.17
CA LEU A 209 1.15 -25.24 -18.90
C LEU A 209 1.33 -24.17 -17.83
N SER A 210 2.05 -24.48 -16.75
CA SER A 210 2.34 -23.53 -15.68
C SER A 210 3.13 -22.32 -16.21
N GLU A 211 4.15 -22.54 -17.05
CA GLU A 211 4.92 -21.43 -17.64
C GLU A 211 4.10 -20.58 -18.63
N ARG A 212 3.19 -21.20 -19.39
CA ARG A 212 2.28 -20.48 -20.30
C ARG A 212 1.25 -19.66 -19.54
N SER A 213 0.71 -20.18 -18.45
CA SER A 213 -0.30 -19.50 -17.63
C SER A 213 0.20 -18.19 -17.01
N ILE A 214 1.50 -18.02 -16.80
CA ILE A 214 2.08 -16.74 -16.32
C ILE A 214 1.72 -15.61 -17.29
N ARG A 215 1.95 -15.79 -18.58
CA ARG A 215 1.64 -14.77 -19.60
C ARG A 215 0.15 -14.47 -19.65
N LEU A 216 -0.70 -15.49 -19.58
CA LEU A 216 -2.16 -15.31 -19.59
C LEU A 216 -2.65 -14.51 -18.37
N ILE A 217 -2.05 -14.71 -17.20
CA ILE A 217 -2.32 -13.95 -15.97
C ILE A 217 -1.89 -12.48 -16.12
N GLU A 218 -0.71 -12.25 -16.70
CA GLU A 218 -0.16 -10.91 -16.91
C GLU A 218 -0.92 -10.12 -17.99
N GLU A 219 -1.47 -10.81 -18.98
CA GLU A 219 -2.30 -10.24 -20.04
C GLU A 219 -3.77 -10.10 -19.63
N GLY A 220 -4.23 -10.83 -18.60
CA GLY A 220 -5.63 -10.87 -18.18
C GLY A 220 -6.52 -11.71 -19.09
N ASN A 221 -5.95 -12.67 -19.83
CA ASN A 221 -6.70 -13.55 -20.73
C ASN A 221 -7.36 -14.71 -19.96
N MET A 222 -8.51 -14.41 -19.35
CA MET A 222 -9.24 -15.34 -18.47
C MET A 222 -9.72 -16.60 -19.19
N VAL A 223 -10.15 -16.47 -20.45
CA VAL A 223 -10.72 -17.58 -21.23
C VAL A 223 -9.66 -18.64 -21.50
N GLU A 224 -8.51 -18.24 -22.06
CA GLU A 224 -7.43 -19.17 -22.35
C GLU A 224 -6.83 -19.75 -21.06
N LEU A 225 -6.76 -18.94 -19.99
CA LEU A 225 -6.32 -19.42 -18.68
C LEU A 225 -7.24 -20.52 -18.14
N GLY A 226 -8.57 -20.34 -18.24
CA GLY A 226 -9.54 -21.35 -17.86
C GLY A 226 -9.37 -22.65 -18.65
N LEU A 227 -9.18 -22.56 -19.97
CA LEU A 227 -8.89 -23.74 -20.80
C LEU A 227 -7.62 -24.47 -20.34
N LYS A 228 -6.56 -23.73 -19.97
CA LYS A 228 -5.32 -24.33 -19.45
C LYS A 228 -5.47 -24.95 -18.07
N MET A 229 -6.34 -24.41 -17.22
CA MET A 229 -6.69 -25.04 -15.95
C MET A 229 -7.37 -26.40 -16.18
N THR A 230 -8.33 -26.47 -17.09
CA THR A 230 -9.02 -27.73 -17.43
C THR A 230 -8.07 -28.74 -18.10
N GLU A 231 -7.17 -28.28 -18.98
CA GLU A 231 -6.12 -29.11 -19.58
C GLU A 231 -5.21 -29.72 -18.50
N ALA A 232 -4.81 -28.92 -17.50
CA ALA A 232 -4.03 -29.41 -16.36
C ALA A 232 -4.80 -30.45 -15.53
N GLN A 233 -6.12 -30.29 -15.32
CA GLN A 233 -6.92 -31.30 -14.63
C GLN A 233 -6.86 -32.66 -15.35
N GLN A 234 -6.92 -32.67 -16.68
CA GLN A 234 -6.87 -33.92 -17.43
C GLN A 234 -5.52 -34.63 -17.30
N LEU A 235 -4.42 -33.89 -17.31
CA LEU A 235 -3.08 -34.44 -17.06
C LEU A 235 -2.92 -34.94 -15.61
N LEU A 236 -3.55 -34.28 -14.64
CA LEU A 236 -3.56 -34.72 -13.24
C LEU A 236 -4.38 -36.01 -13.04
N LYS A 237 -5.47 -36.21 -13.81
CA LYS A 237 -6.19 -37.50 -13.87
C LYS A 237 -5.26 -38.60 -14.39
N ASP A 238 -4.51 -38.34 -15.45
CA ASP A 238 -3.55 -39.32 -16.02
C ASP A 238 -2.44 -39.72 -15.03
N LEU A 239 -2.06 -38.82 -14.12
CA LEU A 239 -1.12 -39.10 -13.03
C LEU A 239 -1.75 -39.80 -11.82
N SER A 240 -3.02 -40.20 -11.90
CA SER A 240 -3.75 -40.89 -10.82
C SER A 240 -3.79 -40.09 -9.51
N VAL A 241 -3.84 -38.76 -9.62
CA VAL A 241 -3.96 -37.85 -8.47
C VAL A 241 -5.32 -37.15 -8.39
N SER A 242 -6.29 -37.50 -9.23
CA SER A 242 -7.69 -37.07 -9.07
C SER A 242 -8.50 -38.03 -8.20
N HIS A 243 -9.77 -37.70 -7.96
CA HIS A 243 -10.75 -38.49 -7.23
C HIS A 243 -12.13 -38.33 -7.90
N PRO A 244 -13.04 -39.32 -7.89
CA PRO A 244 -14.37 -39.20 -8.48
C PRO A 244 -15.14 -37.94 -8.04
N GLU A 245 -15.05 -37.58 -6.75
CA GLU A 245 -15.66 -36.36 -6.22
C GLU A 245 -15.06 -35.07 -6.80
N ILE A 246 -13.73 -35.03 -7.00
CA ILE A 246 -13.06 -33.89 -7.66
C ILE A 246 -13.56 -33.77 -9.09
N ASP A 247 -13.64 -34.90 -9.79
CA ASP A 247 -14.02 -34.94 -11.19
C ASP A 247 -15.47 -34.49 -11.38
N LEU A 248 -16.37 -34.93 -10.50
CA LEU A 248 -17.76 -34.46 -10.45
C LEU A 248 -17.84 -32.94 -10.29
N LEU A 249 -17.14 -32.38 -9.29
CA LEU A 249 -17.17 -30.93 -9.03
C LEU A 249 -16.59 -30.13 -10.20
N VAL A 250 -15.53 -30.62 -10.85
CA VAL A 250 -14.96 -29.98 -12.06
C VAL A 250 -15.99 -29.96 -13.18
N ASP A 251 -16.62 -31.11 -13.46
CA ASP A 251 -17.60 -31.23 -14.54
C ASP A 251 -18.85 -30.36 -14.26
N GLU A 252 -19.30 -30.30 -13.01
CA GLU A 252 -20.40 -29.42 -12.58
C GLU A 252 -20.07 -27.94 -12.76
N ALA A 253 -18.86 -27.52 -12.42
CA ALA A 253 -18.45 -26.13 -12.59
C ALA A 253 -18.37 -25.73 -14.07
N LEU A 254 -17.81 -26.59 -14.92
CA LEU A 254 -17.75 -26.37 -16.36
C LEU A 254 -19.16 -26.33 -16.97
N ALA A 255 -20.05 -27.23 -16.57
CA ALA A 255 -21.45 -27.25 -17.01
C ALA A 255 -22.23 -26.00 -16.56
N ALA A 256 -21.85 -25.39 -15.44
CA ALA A 256 -22.41 -24.13 -14.95
C ALA A 256 -21.80 -22.87 -15.61
N GLY A 257 -20.84 -23.03 -16.52
CA GLY A 257 -20.25 -21.93 -17.27
C GLY A 257 -18.97 -21.34 -16.67
N ALA A 258 -18.27 -22.06 -15.79
CA ALA A 258 -16.90 -21.74 -15.45
C ALA A 258 -16.01 -21.81 -16.71
N LEU A 259 -15.05 -20.88 -16.83
CA LEU A 259 -14.05 -20.88 -17.90
C LEU A 259 -13.10 -22.07 -17.80
N GLY A 260 -12.86 -22.54 -16.57
CA GLY A 260 -12.02 -23.69 -16.28
C GLY A 260 -12.13 -24.13 -14.83
N ALA A 261 -11.88 -25.41 -14.58
CA ALA A 261 -11.86 -25.96 -13.23
C ALA A 261 -10.84 -27.09 -13.10
N LYS A 262 -10.25 -27.23 -11.91
CA LYS A 262 -9.27 -28.27 -11.59
C LYS A 262 -9.14 -28.50 -10.09
N LEU A 263 -8.48 -29.59 -9.71
CA LEU A 263 -8.02 -29.74 -8.33
C LEU A 263 -6.96 -28.68 -7.97
N THR A 264 -6.86 -28.37 -6.69
CA THR A 264 -5.78 -27.55 -6.11
C THR A 264 -5.19 -28.26 -4.89
N GLY A 265 -3.87 -28.20 -4.75
CA GLY A 265 -3.15 -28.84 -3.64
C GLY A 265 -2.66 -30.25 -3.97
N GLY A 266 -2.84 -31.19 -3.05
CA GLY A 266 -2.17 -32.51 -3.08
C GLY A 266 -2.88 -33.62 -3.86
N GLY A 267 -4.09 -33.38 -4.36
CA GLY A 267 -4.89 -34.38 -5.09
C GLY A 267 -5.48 -35.51 -4.23
N ARG A 268 -6.29 -36.38 -4.88
CA ARG A 268 -7.01 -37.55 -4.32
C ARG A 268 -8.03 -37.22 -3.21
N GLY A 269 -8.48 -35.97 -3.18
CA GLY A 269 -9.32 -35.34 -2.18
C GLY A 269 -8.97 -33.85 -2.08
N GLY A 270 -9.36 -33.18 -1.00
CA GLY A 270 -9.05 -31.75 -0.80
C GLY A 270 -9.96 -30.83 -1.60
N CYS A 271 -9.40 -29.83 -2.29
CA CYS A 271 -10.18 -28.74 -2.87
C CYS A 271 -10.18 -28.72 -4.41
N VAL A 272 -11.29 -28.24 -4.97
CA VAL A 272 -11.44 -27.90 -6.38
C VAL A 272 -11.48 -26.39 -6.53
N ILE A 273 -10.82 -25.86 -7.56
CA ILE A 273 -10.86 -24.45 -7.93
C ILE A 273 -11.55 -24.29 -9.28
N ALA A 274 -12.47 -23.34 -9.39
CA ALA A 274 -13.15 -22.97 -10.63
C ALA A 274 -12.99 -21.47 -10.92
N LEU A 275 -12.69 -21.15 -12.18
CA LEU A 275 -12.55 -19.79 -12.67
C LEU A 275 -13.82 -19.34 -13.39
N CYS A 276 -14.42 -18.26 -12.93
CA CYS A 276 -15.67 -17.70 -13.46
C CYS A 276 -15.44 -16.26 -13.96
N GLN A 277 -15.98 -15.93 -15.13
CA GLN A 277 -15.78 -14.60 -15.73
C GLN A 277 -16.61 -13.51 -15.04
N ASN A 278 -17.83 -13.84 -14.62
CA ASN A 278 -18.83 -12.85 -14.18
C ASN A 278 -19.76 -13.42 -13.09
N GLU A 279 -20.58 -12.55 -12.48
CA GLU A 279 -21.50 -12.93 -11.41
C GLU A 279 -22.44 -14.06 -11.82
N LYS A 280 -22.92 -14.08 -13.07
CA LYS A 280 -23.82 -15.12 -13.57
C LYS A 280 -23.16 -16.50 -13.53
N SER A 281 -21.94 -16.63 -14.06
CA SER A 281 -21.19 -17.90 -14.01
C SER A 281 -20.84 -18.30 -12.56
N LYS A 282 -20.46 -17.33 -11.73
CA LYS A 282 -20.18 -17.53 -10.31
C LYS A 282 -21.42 -18.09 -9.58
N ASP A 283 -22.56 -17.42 -9.68
CA ASP A 283 -23.80 -17.82 -9.00
C ASP A 283 -24.32 -19.18 -9.49
N ALA A 284 -24.17 -19.49 -10.79
CA ALA A 284 -24.52 -20.79 -11.33
C ALA A 284 -23.66 -21.92 -10.76
N VAL A 285 -22.34 -21.70 -10.60
CA VAL A 285 -21.45 -22.69 -9.97
C VAL A 285 -21.76 -22.84 -8.48
N ILE A 286 -22.02 -21.74 -7.76
CA ILE A 286 -22.46 -21.78 -6.35
C ILE A 286 -23.72 -22.66 -6.20
N GLN A 287 -24.71 -22.47 -7.07
CA GLN A 287 -25.94 -23.27 -7.06
C GLN A 287 -25.71 -24.76 -7.29
N ARG A 288 -24.75 -25.14 -8.16
CA ARG A 288 -24.40 -26.55 -8.41
C ARG A 288 -23.68 -27.16 -7.22
N TRP A 289 -22.66 -26.48 -6.72
CA TRP A 289 -21.82 -27.01 -5.65
C TRP A 289 -22.50 -27.00 -4.28
N LYS A 290 -23.57 -26.23 -4.09
CA LYS A 290 -24.22 -25.98 -2.79
C LYS A 290 -23.29 -25.20 -1.85
N ASP A 291 -23.84 -24.36 -0.98
CA ASP A 291 -23.07 -23.37 -0.20
C ASP A 291 -22.13 -23.93 0.88
N GLU A 292 -22.21 -25.22 1.21
CA GLU A 292 -21.37 -25.80 2.27
C GLU A 292 -19.90 -25.90 1.85
N ASN A 293 -18.95 -25.46 2.68
CA ASN A 293 -17.50 -25.56 2.39
C ASN A 293 -17.06 -24.94 1.04
N LEU A 294 -17.73 -23.86 0.64
CA LEU A 294 -17.46 -23.10 -0.57
C LEU A 294 -16.91 -21.72 -0.24
N TRP A 295 -15.86 -21.33 -0.95
CA TRP A 295 -15.25 -20.02 -0.83
C TRP A 295 -15.25 -19.30 -2.17
N VAL A 296 -15.55 -18.00 -2.14
CA VAL A 296 -15.53 -17.14 -3.32
C VAL A 296 -14.46 -16.08 -3.13
N LEU A 297 -13.48 -16.07 -4.02
CA LEU A 297 -12.51 -14.99 -4.15
C LEU A 297 -12.95 -14.11 -5.33
N ASP A 298 -13.39 -12.90 -5.02
CA ASP A 298 -13.68 -11.89 -6.02
C ASP A 298 -12.37 -11.23 -6.47
N LEU A 299 -11.93 -11.58 -7.69
CA LEU A 299 -10.73 -11.03 -8.30
C LEU A 299 -10.94 -9.59 -8.80
N ASN A 300 -12.18 -9.08 -8.75
CA ASN A 300 -12.50 -7.69 -9.08
C ASN A 300 -12.34 -6.75 -7.87
N LEU A 301 -12.30 -7.28 -6.65
CA LEU A 301 -12.10 -6.49 -5.43
C LEU A 301 -10.62 -6.11 -5.31
N ARG A 302 -10.20 -5.15 -6.13
CA ARG A 302 -8.89 -4.51 -5.97
C ARG A 302 -9.02 -3.37 -4.99
N LYS A 303 -8.23 -3.37 -3.93
CA LYS A 303 -8.13 -2.23 -3.01
C LYS A 303 -6.68 -1.77 -2.93
N ILE A 304 -6.44 -0.51 -3.30
CA ILE A 304 -5.11 0.10 -3.26
C ILE A 304 -5.16 1.27 -2.30
N THR A 305 -4.32 1.23 -1.26
CA THR A 305 -4.10 2.36 -0.35
C THR A 305 -2.70 2.92 -0.54
N ALA A 306 -2.62 4.23 -0.80
CA ALA A 306 -1.37 4.96 -0.88
C ALA A 306 -1.29 6.05 0.18
N ARG A 307 -0.09 6.29 0.68
CA ARG A 307 0.25 7.42 1.55
C ARG A 307 1.03 8.46 0.78
N ALA A 308 0.75 9.73 1.03
CA ALA A 308 1.62 10.83 0.61
C ALA A 308 1.75 11.86 1.72
N HIS A 309 2.95 12.41 1.85
CA HIS A 309 3.27 13.43 2.82
C HIS A 309 2.99 14.83 2.27
N ALA A 310 2.61 15.76 3.14
CA ALA A 310 2.47 17.16 2.80
C ALA A 310 3.86 17.76 2.52
N ASN A 311 3.90 18.75 1.61
CA ASN A 311 5.10 19.52 1.32
C ASN A 311 4.87 21.00 1.60
N ILE A 312 5.90 21.68 2.10
CA ILE A 312 5.90 23.12 2.36
C ILE A 312 6.84 23.81 1.38
N ALA A 313 6.30 24.75 0.61
CA ALA A 313 7.07 25.48 -0.39
C ALA A 313 8.06 26.44 0.29
N LEU A 314 9.33 26.34 -0.09
CA LEU A 314 10.39 27.28 0.30
C LEU A 314 10.53 28.38 -0.75
N VAL A 315 10.50 28.00 -2.04
CA VAL A 315 10.28 28.93 -3.16
C VAL A 315 8.85 28.77 -3.62
N LYS A 316 8.07 29.84 -3.53
CA LYS A 316 6.61 29.78 -3.64
C LYS A 316 6.12 29.54 -5.07
N TYR A 317 5.06 28.74 -5.17
CA TYR A 317 4.20 28.64 -6.35
C TYR A 317 2.95 29.51 -6.12
N TRP A 318 2.80 30.55 -6.93
CA TRP A 318 1.64 31.43 -6.89
C TRP A 318 1.30 31.88 -8.32
N GLY A 319 0.10 31.53 -8.79
CA GLY A 319 -0.41 31.92 -10.11
C GLY A 319 -0.08 30.95 -11.24
N LYS A 320 -0.97 30.89 -12.23
CA LYS A 320 -0.86 30.02 -13.40
C LYS A 320 -0.80 30.88 -14.67
N GLN A 321 0.21 30.65 -15.49
CA GLN A 321 0.30 31.24 -16.83
C GLN A 321 -0.74 30.62 -17.77
N ASP A 322 -1.05 29.34 -17.58
CA ASP A 322 -2.13 28.65 -18.28
C ASP A 322 -2.94 27.85 -17.26
N GLU A 323 -4.20 28.27 -17.03
CA GLU A 323 -5.09 27.57 -16.10
C GLU A 323 -5.55 26.20 -16.59
N LYS A 324 -5.72 26.03 -17.91
CA LYS A 324 -6.21 24.80 -18.53
C LYS A 324 -5.16 23.70 -18.44
N ASN A 325 -3.90 24.04 -18.75
CA ASN A 325 -2.78 23.11 -18.73
C ASN A 325 -2.03 23.07 -17.39
N VAL A 326 -2.43 23.93 -16.44
CA VAL A 326 -1.83 24.08 -15.10
C VAL A 326 -0.33 24.38 -15.19
N ILE A 327 0.02 25.36 -16.03
CA ILE A 327 1.40 25.82 -16.20
C ILE A 327 1.66 26.98 -15.23
N PRO A 328 2.65 26.87 -14.32
CA PRO A 328 2.95 27.93 -13.36
C PRO A 328 3.75 29.07 -14.01
N TYR A 329 3.69 30.28 -13.41
CA TYR A 329 4.54 31.39 -13.85
C TYR A 329 6.03 31.15 -13.58
N ASN A 330 6.35 30.41 -12.52
CA ASN A 330 7.71 30.10 -12.06
C ASN A 330 7.84 28.65 -11.58
N SER A 331 9.07 28.13 -11.58
CA SER A 331 9.40 26.90 -10.86
C SER A 331 9.29 27.13 -9.35
N SER A 332 9.03 26.07 -8.59
CA SER A 332 8.91 26.13 -7.13
C SER A 332 9.69 24.99 -6.47
N LEU A 333 10.11 25.19 -5.23
CA LEU A 333 10.83 24.20 -4.44
C LEU A 333 10.13 24.03 -3.09
N SER A 334 9.99 22.79 -2.62
CA SER A 334 9.41 22.48 -1.32
C SER A 334 10.23 21.47 -0.53
N LEU A 335 10.00 21.43 0.78
CA LEU A 335 10.42 20.35 1.67
C LEU A 335 9.21 19.45 1.97
N THR A 336 9.32 18.15 1.73
CA THR A 336 8.34 17.13 2.14
C THR A 336 8.49 16.85 3.64
N LEU A 337 7.38 16.67 4.39
CA LEU A 337 7.38 16.56 5.86
C LEU A 337 6.86 15.21 6.36
N ASP A 338 7.56 14.57 7.28
CA ASP A 338 7.25 13.23 7.81
C ASP A 338 5.94 13.13 8.63
N GLN A 339 5.61 14.14 9.44
CA GLN A 339 4.49 14.06 10.38
C GLN A 339 3.12 14.33 9.75
N LEU A 340 3.07 14.94 8.56
CA LEU A 340 1.82 15.38 7.94
C LEU A 340 1.55 14.54 6.70
N TYR A 341 0.59 13.62 6.76
CA TYR A 341 0.29 12.71 5.65
C TYR A 341 -1.20 12.55 5.36
N THR A 342 -1.46 12.11 4.13
CA THR A 342 -2.78 11.69 3.65
C THR A 342 -2.71 10.25 3.17
N ASP A 343 -3.64 9.43 3.64
CA ASP A 343 -3.87 8.08 3.15
C ASP A 343 -5.09 8.11 2.23
N THR A 344 -4.94 7.59 1.01
CA THR A 344 -6.02 7.50 0.03
C THR A 344 -6.15 6.07 -0.46
N THR A 345 -7.36 5.54 -0.33
CA THR A 345 -7.74 4.20 -0.78
C THR A 345 -8.64 4.31 -2.00
N ILE A 346 -8.36 3.52 -3.04
CA ILE A 346 -9.25 3.26 -4.16
C ILE A 346 -9.68 1.80 -4.08
N GLU A 347 -10.98 1.56 -4.12
CA GLU A 347 -11.58 0.22 -4.18
C GLU A 347 -12.70 0.16 -5.22
N SER A 348 -12.97 -1.03 -5.76
CA SER A 348 -14.09 -1.25 -6.67
C SER A 348 -15.43 -0.95 -5.99
N SER A 349 -16.36 -0.36 -6.72
CA SER A 349 -17.68 0.03 -6.21
C SER A 349 -18.75 -0.08 -7.31
N LYS A 350 -20.03 -0.15 -6.93
CA LYS A 350 -21.14 -0.11 -7.89
C LYS A 350 -21.37 1.27 -8.50
N LYS A 351 -20.85 2.31 -7.86
CA LYS A 351 -20.93 3.71 -8.31
C LYS A 351 -19.75 4.51 -7.78
N ASP A 352 -19.48 5.62 -8.45
CA ASP A 352 -18.44 6.56 -8.03
C ASP A 352 -18.82 7.24 -6.71
N GLU A 353 -17.98 7.05 -5.68
CA GLU A 353 -18.18 7.65 -4.37
C GLU A 353 -16.87 8.22 -3.82
N PHE A 354 -16.93 9.40 -3.21
CA PHE A 354 -15.79 10.00 -2.51
C PHE A 354 -16.12 10.24 -1.03
N ILE A 355 -15.24 9.75 -0.16
CA ILE A 355 -15.31 9.89 1.29
C ILE A 355 -14.02 10.58 1.75
N LEU A 356 -14.15 11.65 2.54
CA LEU A 356 -13.03 12.37 3.13
C LEU A 356 -13.21 12.42 4.64
N ASN A 357 -12.22 11.91 5.39
CA ASN A 357 -12.24 11.83 6.85
C ASN A 357 -13.52 11.17 7.42
N GLY A 358 -13.97 10.09 6.78
CA GLY A 358 -15.18 9.36 7.18
C GLY A 358 -16.50 9.98 6.71
N THR A 359 -16.48 11.17 6.13
CA THR A 359 -17.70 11.86 5.65
C THR A 359 -17.82 11.76 4.14
N LYS A 360 -18.96 11.25 3.66
CA LYS A 360 -19.29 11.23 2.23
C LYS A 360 -19.43 12.67 1.71
N GLN A 361 -18.68 12.98 0.66
CA GLN A 361 -18.65 14.33 0.09
C GLN A 361 -19.82 14.57 -0.86
N LYS A 362 -20.19 15.83 -1.07
CA LYS A 362 -21.25 16.21 -2.02
C LYS A 362 -20.77 16.01 -3.46
N GLU A 363 -21.70 15.97 -4.41
CA GLU A 363 -21.39 15.78 -5.84
C GLU A 363 -20.40 16.83 -6.36
N VAL A 364 -20.61 18.11 -6.03
CA VAL A 364 -19.74 19.23 -6.45
C VAL A 364 -18.29 19.07 -5.96
N GLU A 365 -18.10 18.57 -4.75
CA GLU A 365 -16.76 18.34 -4.16
C GLU A 365 -16.09 17.11 -4.80
N SER A 366 -16.90 16.10 -5.14
CA SER A 366 -16.46 14.85 -5.76
C SER A 366 -16.10 15.03 -7.24
N GLU A 367 -16.73 15.97 -7.95
CA GLU A 367 -16.54 16.20 -9.37
C GLU A 367 -15.07 16.45 -9.74
N LYS A 368 -14.34 17.22 -8.92
CA LYS A 368 -12.91 17.48 -9.13
C LYS A 368 -12.06 16.20 -9.02
N ILE A 369 -12.41 15.32 -8.07
CA ILE A 369 -11.72 14.06 -7.83
C ILE A 369 -11.95 13.12 -9.01
N PHE A 370 -13.20 12.94 -9.43
CA PHE A 370 -13.50 12.03 -10.55
C PHE A 370 -13.00 12.56 -11.89
N LYS A 371 -13.05 13.88 -12.16
CA LYS A 371 -12.36 14.48 -13.33
C LYS A 371 -10.85 14.20 -13.36
N PHE A 372 -10.22 14.05 -12.20
CA PHE A 372 -8.82 13.65 -12.12
C PHE A 372 -8.64 12.15 -12.41
N ILE A 373 -9.55 11.31 -11.88
CA ILE A 373 -9.59 9.86 -12.15
C ILE A 373 -9.83 9.53 -13.61
N GLU A 374 -10.65 10.31 -14.33
CA GLU A 374 -10.90 10.13 -15.76
C GLU A 374 -9.60 10.07 -16.58
N ARG A 375 -8.53 10.73 -16.12
CA ARG A 375 -7.21 10.65 -16.78
C ARG A 375 -6.61 9.25 -16.70
N PHE A 376 -6.79 8.56 -15.58
CA PHE A 376 -6.31 7.19 -15.39
C PHE A 376 -7.23 6.17 -16.08
N ARG A 377 -8.54 6.39 -16.05
CA ARG A 377 -9.53 5.61 -16.83
C ARG A 377 -9.21 5.65 -18.32
N ASN A 378 -9.02 6.83 -18.89
CA ASN A 378 -8.66 7.01 -20.30
C ASN A 378 -7.32 6.36 -20.67
N LEU A 379 -6.29 6.45 -19.81
CA LEU A 379 -4.99 5.83 -20.05
C LEU A 379 -5.01 4.30 -19.94
N SER A 380 -6.01 3.75 -19.26
CA SER A 380 -6.15 2.31 -19.03
C SER A 380 -7.32 1.67 -19.78
N GLU A 381 -8.07 2.47 -20.55
CA GLU A 381 -9.31 2.07 -21.25
C GLU A 381 -10.32 1.37 -20.33
N ARG A 382 -10.46 1.89 -19.10
CA ARG A 382 -11.37 1.34 -18.07
C ARG A 382 -12.51 2.29 -17.77
N GLU A 383 -13.69 1.71 -17.56
CA GLU A 383 -14.93 2.42 -17.21
C GLU A 383 -15.49 2.01 -15.84
N ASP A 384 -14.72 1.29 -15.03
CA ASP A 384 -15.21 0.79 -13.75
C ASP A 384 -15.47 1.90 -12.74
N HIS A 385 -16.51 1.69 -11.94
CA HIS A 385 -16.86 2.56 -10.83
C HIS A 385 -16.02 2.26 -9.61
N ILE A 386 -15.61 3.32 -8.89
CA ILE A 386 -14.72 3.20 -7.74
C ILE A 386 -15.22 4.00 -6.53
N ARG A 387 -14.91 3.49 -5.35
CA ARG A 387 -14.97 4.29 -4.11
C ARG A 387 -13.57 4.78 -3.78
N ILE A 388 -13.48 6.07 -3.48
CA ILE A 388 -12.27 6.73 -3.02
C ILE A 388 -12.48 7.14 -1.57
N SER A 389 -11.67 6.60 -0.67
CA SER A 389 -11.69 6.98 0.75
C SER A 389 -10.36 7.62 1.12
N SER A 390 -10.38 8.87 1.57
CA SER A 390 -9.17 9.63 1.92
C SER A 390 -9.21 10.10 3.37
N PHE A 391 -8.08 10.01 4.06
CA PHE A 391 -7.91 10.40 5.46
C PHE A 391 -6.65 11.26 5.62
N ASN A 392 -6.78 12.40 6.31
CA ASN A 392 -5.63 13.23 6.71
C ASN A 392 -5.37 13.05 8.20
N ASN A 393 -4.10 12.84 8.60
CA ASN A 393 -3.74 12.80 10.01
C ASN A 393 -3.58 14.20 10.64
N PHE A 394 -3.85 15.27 9.87
CA PHE A 394 -3.80 16.65 10.30
C PHE A 394 -5.07 17.41 9.89
N PRO A 395 -5.41 18.55 10.53
CA PRO A 395 -6.66 19.27 10.27
C PRO A 395 -6.77 19.78 8.83
N THR A 396 -7.79 19.32 8.09
CA THR A 396 -8.04 19.71 6.69
C THR A 396 -8.31 21.21 6.52
N ALA A 397 -8.94 21.85 7.51
CA ALA A 397 -9.34 23.27 7.46
C ALA A 397 -8.16 24.24 7.65
N ALA A 398 -7.06 23.82 8.26
CA ALA A 398 -5.98 24.69 8.71
C ALA A 398 -5.03 25.18 7.58
N GLY A 399 -5.36 24.96 6.30
CA GLY A 399 -4.49 25.41 5.21
C GLY A 399 -3.12 24.74 5.15
N LEU A 400 -2.95 23.60 5.82
CA LEU A 400 -1.77 22.74 5.79
C LEU A 400 -1.75 21.86 4.54
N ALA A 401 -1.68 22.45 3.34
CA ALA A 401 -1.46 21.73 2.07
C ALA A 401 -2.21 20.38 1.85
N SER A 402 -3.39 20.16 2.45
CA SER A 402 -4.12 18.87 2.43
C SER A 402 -4.45 18.39 1.03
N SER A 403 -4.72 19.32 0.11
CA SER A 403 -4.92 19.01 -1.30
C SER A 403 -3.65 18.51 -1.99
N ALA A 404 -2.45 18.90 -1.54
CA ALA A 404 -1.19 18.46 -2.14
C ALA A 404 -0.93 16.98 -1.86
N SER A 405 -0.90 16.59 -0.58
CA SER A 405 -0.77 15.20 -0.16
C SER A 405 -1.95 14.36 -0.66
N GLY A 406 -3.18 14.86 -0.59
CA GLY A 406 -4.37 14.13 -1.05
C GLY A 406 -4.33 13.73 -2.52
N PHE A 407 -4.01 14.67 -3.43
CA PHE A 407 -3.89 14.33 -4.86
C PHE A 407 -2.64 13.51 -5.18
N ALA A 408 -1.55 13.64 -4.41
CA ALA A 408 -0.37 12.80 -4.60
C ALA A 408 -0.65 11.34 -4.18
N ALA A 409 -1.30 11.13 -3.04
CA ALA A 409 -1.73 9.81 -2.60
C ALA A 409 -2.74 9.21 -3.59
N LEU A 410 -3.72 10.00 -4.03
CA LEU A 410 -4.69 9.59 -5.05
C LEU A 410 -4.01 9.20 -6.37
N ALA A 411 -3.00 9.97 -6.82
CA ALA A 411 -2.27 9.68 -8.05
C ALA A 411 -1.51 8.36 -7.95
N ILE A 412 -0.82 8.08 -6.84
CA ILE A 412 -0.13 6.80 -6.63
C ILE A 412 -1.14 5.64 -6.59
N ALA A 413 -2.24 5.79 -5.84
CA ALA A 413 -3.26 4.76 -5.75
C ALA A 413 -3.89 4.49 -7.12
N ALA A 414 -4.26 5.53 -7.87
CA ALA A 414 -4.85 5.42 -9.20
C ALA A 414 -3.88 4.82 -10.22
N ASN A 415 -2.61 5.26 -10.22
CA ASN A 415 -1.58 4.74 -11.10
C ASN A 415 -1.42 3.22 -10.96
N ARG A 416 -1.54 2.70 -9.72
CA ARG A 416 -1.52 1.27 -9.44
C ARG A 416 -2.85 0.59 -9.73
N TYR A 417 -3.96 1.12 -9.23
CA TYR A 417 -5.31 0.53 -9.36
C TYR A 417 -5.73 0.33 -10.82
N PHE A 418 -5.49 1.34 -11.66
CA PHE A 418 -5.78 1.31 -13.10
C PHE A 418 -4.66 0.64 -13.91
N ASN A 419 -3.61 0.14 -13.26
CA ASN A 419 -2.48 -0.53 -13.90
C ASN A 419 -1.74 0.31 -14.96
N VAL A 420 -1.77 1.63 -14.79
CA VAL A 420 -1.06 2.60 -15.65
C VAL A 420 0.46 2.54 -15.38
N ASN A 421 0.86 2.33 -14.13
CA ASN A 421 2.25 2.07 -13.69
C ASN A 421 3.31 3.06 -14.22
N LEU A 422 2.96 4.34 -14.39
CA LEU A 422 3.91 5.36 -14.79
C LEU A 422 4.97 5.61 -13.71
N PRO A 423 6.23 5.88 -14.07
CA PRO A 423 7.22 6.34 -13.12
C PRO A 423 6.83 7.71 -12.53
N LYS A 424 7.34 8.04 -11.34
CA LYS A 424 6.90 9.23 -10.57
C LYS A 424 7.04 10.55 -11.34
N LYS A 425 8.04 10.67 -12.20
CA LYS A 425 8.27 11.87 -13.02
C LYS A 425 7.12 12.08 -14.01
N GLU A 426 6.76 11.06 -14.77
CA GLU A 426 5.64 11.07 -15.71
C GLU A 426 4.31 11.18 -14.95
N LEU A 427 4.17 10.51 -13.81
CA LEU A 427 2.99 10.63 -12.95
C LEU A 427 2.81 12.07 -12.45
N SER A 428 3.89 12.82 -12.20
CA SER A 428 3.82 14.22 -11.79
C SER A 428 3.17 15.13 -12.86
N VAL A 429 3.35 14.80 -14.15
CA VAL A 429 2.73 15.51 -15.28
C VAL A 429 1.20 15.39 -15.22
N ILE A 430 0.69 14.23 -14.81
CA ILE A 430 -0.76 14.01 -14.63
C ILE A 430 -1.22 14.65 -13.31
N THR A 431 -0.47 14.44 -12.23
CA THR A 431 -0.80 14.88 -10.86
C THR A 431 -1.05 16.39 -10.77
N ARG A 432 -0.38 17.21 -11.60
CA ARG A 432 -0.57 18.67 -11.61
C ARG A 432 -2.02 19.08 -11.87
N PHE A 433 -2.78 18.29 -12.62
CA PHE A 433 -4.17 18.59 -12.95
C PHE A 433 -5.11 18.44 -11.74
N GLY A 434 -4.74 17.63 -10.74
CA GLY A 434 -5.44 17.59 -9.46
C GLY A 434 -5.08 18.80 -8.59
N SER A 435 -3.77 19.01 -8.40
CA SER A 435 -3.22 20.20 -7.77
C SER A 435 -1.75 20.40 -8.17
N GLY A 436 -1.36 21.61 -8.56
CA GLY A 436 0.03 21.90 -8.95
C GLY A 436 1.05 21.57 -7.86
N SER A 437 0.74 21.85 -6.59
CA SER A 437 1.60 21.51 -5.45
C SER A 437 1.63 20.02 -5.11
N ALA A 438 0.65 19.23 -5.56
CA ALA A 438 0.62 17.78 -5.33
C ALA A 438 1.76 17.06 -6.07
N THR A 439 2.22 17.61 -7.19
CA THR A 439 3.34 17.05 -7.95
C THR A 439 4.58 16.83 -7.09
N ARG A 440 4.86 17.75 -6.17
CA ARG A 440 6.03 17.69 -5.29
C ARG A 440 5.87 16.66 -4.17
N SER A 441 4.64 16.41 -3.71
CA SER A 441 4.35 15.38 -2.69
C SER A 441 4.55 13.93 -3.18
N LEU A 442 4.84 13.72 -4.48
CA LEU A 442 5.23 12.40 -4.98
C LEU A 442 6.64 11.98 -4.51
N PHE A 443 7.48 12.93 -4.13
CA PHE A 443 8.90 12.75 -3.80
C PHE A 443 9.19 13.18 -2.35
N GLY A 444 10.27 12.63 -1.78
CA GLY A 444 10.77 12.99 -0.45
C GLY A 444 11.80 14.12 -0.51
N GLY A 445 12.24 14.58 0.66
CA GLY A 445 13.30 15.59 0.78
C GLY A 445 12.96 16.94 0.16
N PHE A 446 13.93 17.56 -0.52
CA PHE A 446 13.74 18.77 -1.30
C PHE A 446 13.29 18.45 -2.72
N VAL A 447 12.15 19.01 -3.12
CA VAL A 447 11.50 18.68 -4.38
C VAL A 447 11.26 19.93 -5.21
N ILE A 448 11.64 19.90 -6.47
CA ILE A 448 11.37 20.98 -7.43
C ILE A 448 10.18 20.61 -8.29
N TRP A 449 9.24 21.53 -8.44
CA TRP A 449 8.30 21.53 -9.57
C TRP A 449 8.82 22.50 -10.64
N GLN A 450 9.32 21.92 -11.72
CA GLN A 450 9.99 22.64 -12.80
C GLN A 450 8.98 23.19 -13.79
N LYS A 451 9.05 24.49 -14.05
CA LYS A 451 8.37 25.11 -15.18
C LYS A 451 9.02 24.66 -16.49
N GLY A 452 8.20 24.42 -17.48
CA GLY A 452 8.55 24.17 -18.88
C GLY A 452 7.26 24.10 -19.70
N GLU A 453 7.35 23.69 -20.96
CA GLU A 453 6.16 23.43 -21.80
C GLU A 453 5.28 22.34 -21.16
N ILE A 454 5.92 21.31 -20.59
CA ILE A 454 5.28 20.26 -19.80
C ILE A 454 5.89 20.27 -18.39
N PRO A 455 5.25 20.96 -17.42
CA PRO A 455 5.74 20.99 -16.05
C PRO A 455 5.73 19.62 -15.38
N TYR A 456 6.82 19.29 -14.68
CA TYR A 456 6.99 18.04 -13.93
C TYR A 456 7.78 18.28 -12.64
N ALA A 457 7.67 17.37 -11.68
CA ALA A 457 8.41 17.41 -10.43
C ALA A 457 9.48 16.32 -10.35
N PHE A 458 10.52 16.59 -9.57
CA PHE A 458 11.60 15.65 -9.28
C PHE A 458 12.26 15.97 -7.92
N GLU A 459 12.80 14.94 -7.28
CA GLU A 459 13.65 15.08 -6.09
C GLU A 459 14.95 15.78 -6.47
N PHE A 460 15.24 16.90 -5.80
CA PHE A 460 16.45 17.68 -6.01
C PHE A 460 17.56 17.27 -5.05
N ASP A 461 17.20 16.95 -3.80
CA ASP A 461 18.11 16.56 -2.72
C ASP A 461 17.33 15.81 -1.64
N SER A 462 17.96 14.84 -0.98
CA SER A 462 17.32 13.99 0.04
C SER A 462 16.96 14.75 1.31
N ALA A 463 17.51 15.96 1.50
CA ALA A 463 17.44 16.75 2.72
C ALA A 463 17.98 16.01 3.96
N ASP A 464 18.88 15.03 3.76
CA ASP A 464 19.55 14.28 4.84
C ASP A 464 20.71 15.07 5.46
N TRP A 465 20.38 16.25 5.97
CA TRP A 465 21.30 17.12 6.72
C TRP A 465 20.51 17.88 7.78
N ASP A 466 21.16 18.85 8.43
CA ASP A 466 20.67 19.52 9.64
C ASP A 466 19.44 20.43 9.38
N ILE A 467 18.30 19.83 9.06
CA ILE A 467 17.05 20.48 8.66
C ILE A 467 15.88 19.90 9.45
N ALA A 468 15.07 20.80 10.01
CA ALA A 468 13.77 20.51 10.57
C ALA A 468 12.80 21.66 10.28
N MET A 469 11.52 21.42 10.53
CA MET A 469 10.49 22.43 10.39
C MET A 469 9.51 22.36 11.57
N ILE A 470 9.17 23.49 12.16
CA ILE A 470 8.10 23.58 13.15
C ILE A 470 6.88 24.16 12.46
N VAL A 471 5.80 23.38 12.42
CA VAL A 471 4.52 23.82 11.86
C VAL A 471 3.67 24.39 12.99
N VAL A 472 3.31 25.67 12.88
CA VAL A 472 2.49 26.40 13.85
C VAL A 472 1.10 26.65 13.26
N MET A 473 0.10 26.01 13.86
CA MET A 473 -1.31 26.16 13.52
C MET A 473 -1.90 27.36 14.27
N THR A 474 -1.98 28.51 13.60
CA THR A 474 -2.50 29.75 14.21
C THR A 474 -4.01 29.87 14.11
N SER A 475 -4.65 29.12 13.21
CA SER A 475 -6.12 29.04 13.14
C SER A 475 -6.58 27.68 12.62
N LYS A 476 -7.72 27.23 13.14
CA LYS A 476 -8.46 26.06 12.67
C LYS A 476 -9.64 26.45 11.76
N GLU A 477 -9.84 27.74 11.52
CA GLU A 477 -10.95 28.25 10.72
C GLU A 477 -10.76 27.98 9.23
N VAL A 478 -11.89 27.85 8.52
CA VAL A 478 -11.91 27.63 7.08
C VAL A 478 -11.46 28.89 6.36
N LYS A 479 -10.65 28.72 5.32
CA LYS A 479 -10.15 29.84 4.49
C LYS A 479 -11.30 30.65 3.91
N VAL A 480 -11.24 31.97 4.08
CA VAL A 480 -12.19 32.93 3.48
C VAL A 480 -12.13 32.91 1.96
N ILE A 481 -10.93 32.75 1.37
CA ILE A 481 -10.71 32.72 -0.08
C ILE A 481 -9.85 31.51 -0.47
N SER A 482 -10.31 30.75 -1.45
CA SER A 482 -9.56 29.59 -1.95
C SER A 482 -8.24 30.03 -2.60
N SER A 483 -7.21 29.20 -2.51
CA SER A 483 -5.91 29.51 -3.10
C SER A 483 -5.97 29.69 -4.61
N LYS A 484 -6.90 29.01 -5.31
CA LYS A 484 -7.11 29.15 -6.77
C LYS A 484 -7.63 30.55 -7.12
N GLU A 485 -8.65 31.01 -6.41
CA GLU A 485 -9.22 32.34 -6.63
C GLU A 485 -8.25 33.45 -6.19
N ALA A 486 -7.59 33.26 -5.05
CA ALA A 486 -6.59 34.19 -4.54
C ALA A 486 -5.40 34.37 -5.51
N MET A 487 -4.88 33.28 -6.07
CA MET A 487 -3.76 33.38 -7.01
C MET A 487 -4.17 34.02 -8.34
N ARG A 488 -5.37 33.70 -8.85
CA ARG A 488 -5.91 34.33 -10.07
C ARG A 488 -6.06 35.84 -9.87
N ARG A 489 -6.70 36.25 -8.78
CA ARG A 489 -6.85 37.67 -8.43
C ARG A 489 -5.51 38.37 -8.29
N THR A 490 -4.53 37.72 -7.66
CA THR A 490 -3.18 38.30 -7.51
C THR A 490 -2.53 38.52 -8.88
N VAL A 491 -2.60 37.54 -9.77
CA VAL A 491 -2.08 37.64 -11.15
C VAL A 491 -2.74 38.81 -11.89
N ASP A 492 -4.07 38.89 -11.83
CA ASP A 492 -4.86 39.79 -12.66
C ASP A 492 -4.75 41.26 -12.21
N THR A 493 -4.52 41.50 -10.92
CA THR A 493 -4.76 42.84 -10.33
C THR A 493 -3.64 43.40 -9.47
N SER A 494 -2.65 42.59 -9.07
CA SER A 494 -1.56 43.08 -8.22
C SER A 494 -0.48 43.78 -9.04
N PRO A 495 -0.16 45.06 -8.76
CA PRO A 495 0.92 45.76 -9.46
C PRO A 495 2.31 45.19 -9.16
N TYR A 496 2.47 44.43 -8.08
CA TYR A 496 3.75 43.83 -7.68
C TYR A 496 3.98 42.43 -8.25
N TYR A 497 2.98 41.85 -8.93
CA TYR A 497 3.07 40.48 -9.40
C TYR A 497 4.20 40.23 -10.42
N PRO A 498 4.43 41.10 -11.43
CA PRO A 498 5.56 40.90 -12.36
C PRO A 498 6.92 40.85 -11.66
N ALA A 499 7.17 41.76 -10.71
CA ALA A 499 8.40 41.79 -9.93
C ALA A 499 8.56 40.54 -9.05
N TRP A 500 7.45 40.03 -8.48
CA TRP A 500 7.44 38.78 -7.73
C TRP A 500 7.84 37.57 -8.60
N VAL A 501 7.32 37.48 -9.84
CA VAL A 501 7.66 36.39 -10.78
C VAL A 501 9.16 36.40 -11.10
N GLU A 502 9.74 37.57 -11.38
CA GLU A 502 11.20 37.68 -11.63
C GLU A 502 12.02 37.32 -10.39
N GLY A 503 11.61 37.76 -9.21
CA GLY A 503 12.24 37.38 -7.94
C GLY A 503 12.25 35.86 -7.73
N ALA A 504 11.11 35.20 -7.99
CA ALA A 504 10.99 33.74 -7.84
C ALA A 504 11.89 32.95 -8.81
N LYS A 505 12.17 33.47 -10.02
CA LYS A 505 13.15 32.88 -10.95
C LYS A 505 14.59 33.00 -10.44
N SER A 506 14.94 34.08 -9.74
CA SER A 506 16.26 34.22 -9.13
C SER A 506 16.40 33.34 -7.87
N ASP A 507 15.33 33.26 -7.07
CA ASP A 507 15.29 32.45 -5.86
C ASP A 507 15.55 30.97 -6.16
N ILE A 508 14.92 30.42 -7.21
CA ILE A 508 15.05 28.98 -7.50
C ILE A 508 16.49 28.60 -7.82
N GLU A 509 17.24 29.43 -8.56
CA GLU A 509 18.64 29.14 -8.86
C GLU A 509 19.55 29.36 -7.66
N SER A 510 19.23 30.35 -6.83
CA SER A 510 20.01 30.66 -5.62
C SER A 510 19.83 29.59 -4.55
N ILE A 511 18.59 29.15 -4.29
CA ILE A 511 18.32 28.11 -3.28
C ILE A 511 18.90 26.76 -3.71
N LYS A 512 18.90 26.44 -5.01
CA LYS A 512 19.55 25.22 -5.54
C LYS A 512 21.04 25.19 -5.21
N ARG A 513 21.73 26.33 -5.33
CA ARG A 513 23.16 26.44 -4.96
C ARG A 513 23.36 26.34 -3.45
N ALA A 514 22.49 26.97 -2.66
CA ALA A 514 22.56 26.94 -1.20
C ALA A 514 22.36 25.52 -0.65
N ILE A 515 21.33 24.80 -1.13
CA ILE A 515 21.07 23.40 -0.77
C ILE A 515 22.29 22.54 -1.09
N LYS A 516 22.86 22.63 -2.30
CA LYS A 516 24.05 21.84 -2.68
C LYS A 516 25.30 22.10 -1.81
N ARG A 517 25.36 23.25 -1.14
CA ARG A 517 26.47 23.63 -0.25
C ARG A 517 26.14 23.42 1.23
N HIS A 518 24.95 22.90 1.54
CA HIS A 518 24.40 22.84 2.89
C HIS A 518 24.42 24.21 3.61
N ASP A 519 24.23 25.29 2.85
CA ASP A 519 24.17 26.66 3.37
C ASP A 519 22.77 26.96 3.92
N PHE A 520 22.54 26.54 5.16
CA PHE A 520 21.26 26.64 5.84
C PHE A 520 20.74 28.08 5.91
N ALA A 521 21.61 29.04 6.25
CA ALA A 521 21.26 30.44 6.40
C ALA A 521 20.68 31.00 5.10
N THR A 522 21.37 30.78 3.97
CA THR A 522 20.87 31.24 2.67
C THR A 522 19.56 30.54 2.27
N VAL A 523 19.40 29.24 2.55
CA VAL A 523 18.12 28.53 2.32
C VAL A 523 17.00 29.18 3.12
N GLY A 524 17.25 29.50 4.38
CA GLY A 524 16.32 30.16 5.28
C GLY A 524 15.92 31.57 4.85
N GLU A 525 16.89 32.40 4.47
CA GLU A 525 16.65 33.77 4.01
C GLU A 525 15.79 33.81 2.73
N ILE A 526 16.10 32.93 1.76
CA ILE A 526 15.30 32.80 0.54
C ILE A 526 13.89 32.31 0.88
N THR A 527 13.77 31.33 1.77
CA THR A 527 12.49 30.77 2.22
C THR A 527 11.55 31.84 2.80
N GLU A 528 12.09 32.69 3.68
CA GLU A 528 11.34 33.76 4.33
C GLU A 528 11.00 34.88 3.34
N SER A 529 11.99 35.33 2.57
CA SER A 529 11.79 36.39 1.59
C SER A 529 10.78 35.99 0.50
N SER A 530 10.84 34.76 0.01
CA SER A 530 9.91 34.24 -1.01
C SER A 530 8.46 34.25 -0.50
N ALA A 531 8.24 33.85 0.76
CA ALA A 531 6.92 33.88 1.39
C ALA A 531 6.40 35.31 1.59
N LEU A 532 7.23 36.20 2.16
CA LEU A 532 6.84 37.59 2.42
C LEU A 532 6.53 38.35 1.13
N ARG A 533 7.33 38.17 0.07
CA ARG A 533 7.05 38.79 -1.23
C ARG A 533 5.75 38.25 -1.85
N MET A 534 5.49 36.94 -1.73
CA MET A 534 4.22 36.36 -2.21
C MET A 534 3.02 37.00 -1.51
N HIS A 535 3.07 37.13 -0.18
CA HIS A 535 2.00 37.79 0.59
C HIS A 535 1.88 39.29 0.30
N ALA A 536 3.00 40.00 0.07
CA ALA A 536 2.97 41.39 -0.35
C ALA A 536 2.26 41.58 -1.70
N SER A 537 2.51 40.71 -2.67
CA SER A 537 1.77 40.70 -3.93
C SER A 537 0.28 40.42 -3.73
N MET A 538 -0.09 39.50 -2.84
CA MET A 538 -1.49 39.22 -2.49
C MET A 538 -2.20 40.44 -1.87
N MET A 539 -1.54 41.13 -0.93
CA MET A 539 -2.09 42.33 -0.28
C MET A 539 -2.24 43.49 -1.26
N ALA A 540 -1.38 43.59 -2.27
CA ALA A 540 -1.46 44.61 -3.30
C ALA A 540 -2.50 44.31 -4.41
N ALA A 541 -3.12 43.13 -4.42
CA ALA A 541 -4.20 42.79 -5.34
C ALA A 541 -5.46 43.64 -5.09
N ARG A 542 -6.37 43.68 -6.07
CA ARG A 542 -7.63 44.43 -6.00
C ARG A 542 -8.84 43.52 -6.33
N PRO A 543 -9.74 43.25 -5.37
CA PRO A 543 -9.62 43.55 -3.94
C PRO A 543 -8.46 42.77 -3.28
N PRO A 544 -7.91 43.28 -2.15
CA PRO A 544 -6.75 42.68 -1.50
C PRO A 544 -7.04 41.27 -1.01
N VAL A 545 -6.02 40.41 -1.04
CA VAL A 545 -6.06 39.07 -0.46
C VAL A 545 -5.22 39.08 0.80
N LEU A 546 -5.88 38.95 1.96
CA LEU A 546 -5.22 38.93 3.27
C LEU A 546 -5.49 37.61 3.97
N TYR A 547 -4.44 36.80 4.12
CA TYR A 547 -4.50 35.55 4.91
C TYR A 547 -3.98 35.71 6.32
N TRP A 548 -3.22 36.77 6.59
CA TRP A 548 -2.58 36.97 7.89
C TRP A 548 -3.62 37.31 8.94
N GLN A 549 -3.43 36.74 10.12
CA GLN A 549 -4.20 37.03 11.33
C GLN A 549 -3.26 37.60 12.40
N PRO A 550 -3.78 38.20 13.50
CA PRO A 550 -2.95 38.70 14.59
C PRO A 550 -1.94 37.66 15.11
N ASP A 551 -2.38 36.40 15.25
CA ASP A 551 -1.48 35.31 15.68
C ASP A 551 -0.41 34.97 14.65
N THR A 552 -0.67 35.14 13.35
CA THR A 552 0.38 35.02 12.32
C THR A 552 1.50 36.02 12.60
N ILE A 553 1.16 37.29 12.86
CA ILE A 553 2.14 38.33 13.15
C ILE A 553 2.90 38.04 14.44
N LYS A 554 2.21 37.57 15.48
CA LYS A 554 2.84 37.21 16.77
C LYS A 554 3.94 36.16 16.57
N VAL A 555 3.65 35.10 15.81
CA VAL A 555 4.65 34.05 15.52
C VAL A 555 5.82 34.63 14.71
N LEU A 556 5.57 35.47 13.71
CA LEU A 556 6.64 36.11 12.92
C LEU A 556 7.57 36.97 13.77
N GLN A 557 7.03 37.72 14.74
CA GLN A 557 7.81 38.53 15.66
C GLN A 557 8.68 37.65 16.59
N GLN A 558 8.13 36.53 17.07
CA GLN A 558 8.91 35.58 17.88
C GLN A 558 10.05 34.94 17.09
N VAL A 559 9.81 34.50 15.85
CA VAL A 559 10.88 33.97 14.97
C VAL A 559 11.99 35.00 14.78
N LYS A 560 11.63 36.27 14.58
CA LYS A 560 12.62 37.36 14.46
C LYS A 560 13.41 37.57 15.76
N SER A 561 12.76 37.49 16.93
CA SER A 561 13.44 37.57 18.24
C SER A 561 14.44 36.44 18.42
N LEU A 562 14.02 35.20 18.18
CA LEU A 562 14.88 34.02 18.27
C LEU A 562 16.10 34.13 17.34
N ARG A 563 15.91 34.65 16.13
CA ARG A 563 17.02 34.90 15.22
C ARG A 563 18.02 35.94 15.77
N SER A 564 17.55 36.96 16.47
CA SER A 564 18.44 37.93 17.15
C SER A 564 19.18 37.34 18.36
N GLU A 565 18.68 36.25 18.93
CA GLU A 565 19.34 35.47 19.99
C GLU A 565 20.36 34.45 19.44
N GLY A 566 20.51 34.34 18.11
CA GLY A 566 21.48 33.45 17.46
C GLY A 566 20.93 32.11 16.98
N PHE A 567 19.61 31.90 17.02
CA PHE A 567 18.98 30.71 16.45
C PHE A 567 18.79 30.84 14.93
N GLU A 568 19.14 29.80 14.16
CA GLU A 568 18.88 29.77 12.73
C GLU A 568 17.44 29.29 12.49
N CYS A 569 16.50 30.24 12.47
CA CYS A 569 15.09 30.00 12.21
C CYS A 569 14.48 31.05 11.26
N TYR A 570 13.68 30.57 10.30
CA TYR A 570 13.13 31.38 9.21
C TYR A 570 11.67 31.01 8.95
N ALA A 571 10.80 32.01 8.92
CA ALA A 571 9.37 31.78 8.79
C ALA A 571 8.95 31.64 7.31
N THR A 572 7.96 30.80 7.05
CA THR A 572 7.32 30.69 5.73
C THR A 572 5.83 30.43 5.88
N MET A 573 5.05 30.93 4.93
CA MET A 573 3.59 30.79 4.90
C MET A 573 3.10 30.43 3.51
N ASP A 574 2.02 29.67 3.46
CA ASP A 574 1.30 29.37 2.22
C ASP A 574 0.06 30.27 2.12
N ALA A 575 -0.94 29.87 1.33
CA ALA A 575 -2.22 30.55 1.28
C ALA A 575 -3.08 30.28 2.53
N GLY A 576 -2.68 30.84 3.67
CA GLY A 576 -3.37 30.73 4.96
C GLY A 576 -2.60 31.40 6.09
N PRO A 577 -3.17 31.43 7.32
CA PRO A 577 -2.58 32.12 8.46
C PRO A 577 -1.44 31.35 9.12
N ASN A 578 -1.36 30.02 8.91
CA ASN A 578 -0.40 29.15 9.58
C ASN A 578 1.04 29.42 9.14
N VAL A 579 1.93 29.47 10.12
CA VAL A 579 3.36 29.72 9.95
C VAL A 579 4.11 28.40 10.04
N LYS A 580 5.11 28.22 9.18
CA LYS A 580 6.07 27.12 9.27
C LYS A 580 7.45 27.71 9.43
N ILE A 581 8.22 27.16 10.35
CA ILE A 581 9.50 27.72 10.77
C ILE A 581 10.57 26.72 10.36
N LEU A 582 11.31 27.03 9.31
CA LEU A 582 12.47 26.26 8.90
C LEU A 582 13.58 26.50 9.94
N THR A 583 14.16 25.44 10.47
CA THR A 583 15.24 25.53 11.46
C THR A 583 16.23 24.37 11.34
N ARG A 584 17.38 24.48 11.99
CA ARG A 584 18.31 23.36 12.14
C ARG A 584 17.70 22.26 12.99
N LYS A 585 17.88 21.01 12.58
CA LYS A 585 17.46 19.84 13.36
C LYS A 585 18.16 19.81 14.72
N SER A 586 19.41 20.23 14.80
CA SER A 586 20.20 20.36 16.03
C SER A 586 19.65 21.39 17.02
N GLN A 587 18.88 22.38 16.56
CA GLN A 587 18.33 23.47 17.37
C GLN A 587 16.81 23.35 17.60
N VAL A 588 16.14 22.43 16.89
CA VAL A 588 14.67 22.39 16.79
C VAL A 588 13.97 22.27 18.14
N GLN A 589 14.53 21.47 19.06
CA GLN A 589 13.92 21.24 20.38
C GLN A 589 13.96 22.51 21.24
N THR A 590 15.09 23.20 21.28
CA THR A 590 15.25 24.46 22.01
C THR A 590 14.36 25.55 21.45
N ILE A 591 14.26 25.65 20.12
CA ILE A 591 13.39 26.63 19.45
C ILE A 591 11.92 26.32 19.72
N TYR A 592 11.53 25.04 19.68
CA TYR A 592 10.17 24.60 20.02
C TYR A 592 9.80 25.00 21.45
N GLU A 593 10.70 24.78 22.41
CA GLU A 593 10.49 25.15 23.82
C GLU A 593 10.32 26.66 23.99
N LYS A 594 11.20 27.47 23.40
CA LYS A 594 11.11 28.94 23.46
C LYS A 594 9.83 29.47 22.80
N LEU A 595 9.44 28.92 21.65
CA LEU A 595 8.16 29.28 21.00
C LEU A 595 6.95 28.92 21.88
N SER A 596 7.04 27.82 22.64
CA SER A 596 5.96 27.35 23.50
C SER A 596 5.65 28.24 24.70
N GLU A 597 6.53 29.20 25.03
CA GLU A 597 6.28 30.22 26.05
C GLU A 597 5.15 31.19 25.64
N GLY A 598 4.92 31.36 24.33
CA GLY A 598 3.88 32.26 23.80
C GLY A 598 2.87 31.62 22.86
N ILE A 599 3.03 30.33 22.54
CA ILE A 599 2.19 29.54 21.63
C ILE A 599 1.84 28.21 22.32
N ASN A 600 0.57 27.79 22.25
CA ASN A 600 0.17 26.50 22.79
C ASN A 600 0.86 25.34 22.04
N LYS A 601 1.51 24.42 22.77
CA LYS A 601 2.20 23.24 22.23
C LYS A 601 1.30 22.36 21.36
N GLU A 602 0.00 22.25 21.66
CA GLU A 602 -0.96 21.48 20.85
C GLU A 602 -1.12 22.01 19.43
N ASN A 603 -0.76 23.28 19.21
CA ASN A 603 -0.81 23.93 17.91
C ASN A 603 0.53 23.84 17.16
N MET A 604 1.53 23.14 17.71
CA MET A 604 2.87 23.06 17.15
C MET A 604 3.28 21.62 16.89
N ILE A 605 3.81 21.36 15.68
CA ILE A 605 4.28 20.04 15.28
C ILE A 605 5.72 20.18 14.77
N ILE A 606 6.66 19.46 15.38
CA ILE A 606 8.01 19.30 14.85
C ILE A 606 7.94 18.28 13.71
N CYS A 607 8.44 18.68 12.54
CA CYS A 607 8.51 17.85 11.35
C CYS A 607 9.98 17.73 10.90
N LEU A 608 10.34 16.56 10.42
CA LEU A 608 11.60 16.28 9.73
C LEU A 608 11.34 16.09 8.23
N PRO A 609 12.39 16.06 7.40
CA PRO A 609 12.26 15.65 6.01
C PRO A 609 11.53 14.31 5.88
N GLY A 610 10.45 14.29 5.10
CA GLY A 610 9.57 13.15 4.91
C GLY A 610 9.84 12.38 3.63
N GLU A 611 9.31 11.16 3.57
CA GLU A 611 9.37 10.29 2.41
C GLU A 611 8.39 10.71 1.30
N GLY A 612 8.71 10.35 0.06
CA GLY A 612 7.78 10.51 -1.05
C GLY A 612 6.56 9.57 -0.96
N ALA A 613 5.56 9.81 -1.80
CA ALA A 613 4.35 9.00 -1.80
C ALA A 613 4.61 7.52 -2.16
N THR A 614 3.94 6.60 -1.46
CA THR A 614 4.14 5.15 -1.55
C THR A 614 2.81 4.39 -1.42
N ILE A 615 2.77 3.15 -1.92
CA ILE A 615 1.67 2.22 -1.65
C ILE A 615 1.91 1.62 -0.26
N ILE A 616 0.91 1.71 0.61
CA ILE A 616 0.97 1.15 1.97
C ILE A 616 0.12 -0.12 2.10
N ASP A 617 -0.89 -0.29 1.23
CA ASP A 617 -1.69 -1.51 1.16
C ASP A 617 -2.17 -1.83 -0.27
N GLU A 618 -2.17 -3.12 -0.60
CA GLU A 618 -2.69 -3.69 -1.84
C GLU A 618 -3.29 -5.06 -1.49
N SER A 619 -4.61 -5.19 -1.63
CA SER A 619 -5.38 -6.38 -1.29
C SER A 619 -6.44 -6.71 -2.33
#